data_AF-R7MI22-F1
#
_entry.id   AF-R7MI22-F1
#
_cell.length_a   1.000
_cell.length_b   1.000
_cell.length_c   1.000
_cell.angle_alpha   90.00
_cell.angle_beta   90.00
_cell.angle_gamma   90.00
#
_symmetry.space_group_name_H-M   'P 1'
#
loop_
_entity.id
_entity.type
_entity.pdbx_description
1 polymer ?
#
loop_
_entity_poly.entity_id
_entity_poly.type
_entity_poly.pdbx_seq_one_letter_code
_entity_poly.pdbx_strand_id
1 'polypeptide(L)'
;MHCFSGSLEFARECIKEGIYIALGGIYIALGGVVTFKNAKKTKEVAKNIPLEYLLLETDDPYLAPVPFRGKENQPMYVKYVAEEIANLRGITPEEVAKTSTENAKKIFKNVEF
;
A
#
# COMPACT_ATOMS: atom_id res chain seq x y z
N MET A 1 -6.09 3.99 -6.01
CA MET A 1 -7.25 3.37 -5.34
C MET A 1 -6.92 3.29 -3.85
N HIS A 2 -7.57 4.14 -3.08
CA HIS A 2 -7.46 4.23 -1.62
C HIS A 2 -8.07 2.99 -0.94
N CYS A 3 -7.54 2.59 0.21
CA CYS A 3 -8.00 1.50 1.08
C CYS A 3 -8.35 0.22 0.32
N PHE A 4 -7.40 -0.26 -0.51
CA PHE A 4 -7.67 -1.36 -1.42
C PHE A 4 -7.91 -2.68 -0.69
N SER A 5 -9.07 -3.29 -0.94
CA SER A 5 -9.52 -4.56 -0.34
C SER A 5 -9.92 -5.64 -1.37
N GLY A 6 -9.66 -5.38 -2.65
CA GLY A 6 -9.96 -6.29 -3.77
C GLY A 6 -9.01 -7.49 -3.90
N SER A 7 -9.21 -8.29 -4.95
CA SER A 7 -8.30 -9.39 -5.31
C SER A 7 -7.03 -8.88 -6.02
N LEU A 8 -6.00 -9.73 -6.07
CA LEU A 8 -4.80 -9.47 -6.88
C LEU A 8 -5.14 -9.28 -8.37
N GLU A 9 -6.09 -10.06 -8.89
CA GLU A 9 -6.56 -9.95 -10.27
C GLU A 9 -7.19 -8.58 -10.52
N PHE A 10 -8.08 -8.14 -9.63
CA PHE A 10 -8.69 -6.82 -9.76
C PHE A 10 -7.67 -5.68 -9.64
N ALA A 11 -6.68 -5.82 -8.75
CA ALA A 11 -5.59 -4.84 -8.62
C ALA A 11 -4.78 -4.72 -9.92
N ARG A 12 -4.45 -5.86 -10.55
CA ARG A 12 -3.73 -5.90 -11.83
C ARG A 12 -4.53 -5.27 -12.95
N GLU A 13 -5.84 -5.52 -13.00
CA GLU A 13 -6.70 -4.92 -14.02
C GLU A 13 -6.80 -3.41 -13.82
N CYS A 14 -6.93 -2.92 -12.57
CA CYS A 14 -6.88 -1.48 -12.29
C CYS A 14 -5.59 -0.83 -12.80
N ILE A 15 -4.42 -1.44 -12.51
CA ILE A 15 -3.12 -0.94 -12.97
C ILE A 15 -3.08 -0.90 -14.51
N LYS A 16 -3.46 -2.01 -15.15
CA LYS A 16 -3.45 -2.16 -16.62
C LYS A 16 -4.36 -1.16 -17.30
N GLU A 17 -5.59 -1.00 -16.82
CA GLU A 17 -6.53 -0.05 -17.42
C GLU A 17 -6.02 1.39 -17.28
N GLY A 18 -5.46 1.76 -16.13
CA GLY A 18 -4.83 3.07 -15.97
C GLY A 18 -3.66 3.33 -16.93
N ILE A 19 -2.92 2.29 -17.31
CA ILE A 19 -1.88 2.39 -18.35
C ILE A 19 -2.55 2.56 -19.72
N TYR A 20 -3.56 1.73 -20.04
CA TYR A 20 -4.27 1.73 -21.31
C TYR A 20 -4.90 3.10 -21.62
N ILE A 21 -5.51 3.76 -20.64
CA ILE A 21 -6.09 5.10 -20.80
C ILE A 21 -5.08 6.25 -20.57
N ALA A 22 -3.78 5.98 -20.70
CA ALA A 22 -2.68 6.95 -20.62
C ALA A 22 -2.61 7.76 -19.30
N LEU A 23 -3.08 7.20 -18.19
CA LEU A 23 -2.94 7.79 -16.84
C LEU A 23 -1.65 7.34 -16.12
N GLY A 24 -0.81 6.54 -16.78
CA GLY A 24 0.43 6.02 -16.19
C GLY A 24 0.20 4.91 -15.15
N GLY A 25 -1.02 4.39 -15.04
CA GLY A 25 -1.44 3.32 -14.12
C GLY A 25 -2.28 3.80 -12.93
N ILE A 26 -3.17 2.93 -12.42
CA ILE A 26 -3.87 3.15 -11.15
C ILE A 26 -3.01 2.58 -10.01
N TYR A 27 -2.56 3.44 -9.12
CA TYR A 27 -1.82 3.04 -7.92
C TYR A 27 -2.75 2.38 -6.90
N ILE A 28 -2.24 1.44 -6.12
CA ILE A 28 -2.97 0.66 -5.12
C ILE A 28 -2.46 1.04 -3.73
N ALA A 29 -3.30 1.65 -2.91
CA ALA A 29 -2.95 2.05 -1.56
C ALA A 29 -3.34 0.95 -0.56
N LEU A 30 -2.38 0.53 0.26
CA LEU A 30 -2.58 -0.46 1.30
C LEU A 30 -2.33 0.15 2.67
N GLY A 31 -3.25 -0.10 3.59
CA GLY A 31 -3.17 0.32 4.99
C GLY A 31 -2.92 -0.83 5.97
N GLY A 32 -3.23 -0.60 7.25
CA GLY A 32 -2.90 -1.51 8.35
C GLY A 32 -3.47 -2.93 8.23
N VAL A 33 -4.49 -3.14 7.41
CA VAL A 33 -5.08 -4.46 7.11
C VAL A 33 -4.03 -5.46 6.60
N VAL A 34 -2.99 -5.01 5.90
CA VAL A 34 -1.92 -5.90 5.40
C VAL A 34 -1.22 -6.68 6.52
N THR A 35 -1.16 -6.09 7.72
CA THR A 35 -0.54 -6.70 8.91
C THR A 35 -1.42 -7.77 9.55
N PHE A 36 -2.70 -7.89 9.18
CA PHE A 36 -3.61 -8.82 9.83
C PHE A 36 -3.36 -10.25 9.37
N LYS A 37 -3.23 -11.19 10.32
CA LYS A 37 -2.97 -12.62 10.07
C LYS A 37 -3.88 -13.25 9.01
N ASN A 38 -5.16 -12.86 8.97
CA ASN A 38 -6.17 -13.45 8.07
C ASN A 38 -6.41 -12.65 6.79
N ALA A 39 -5.72 -11.53 6.56
CA ALA A 39 -5.90 -10.69 5.38
C ALA A 39 -5.18 -11.26 4.14
N LYS A 40 -5.51 -12.50 3.77
CA LYS A 40 -4.83 -13.26 2.69
C LYS A 40 -4.81 -12.48 1.37
N LYS A 41 -5.95 -11.93 0.94
CA LYS A 41 -6.06 -11.16 -0.31
C LYS A 41 -5.17 -9.92 -0.29
N THR A 42 -5.21 -9.14 0.79
CA THR A 42 -4.38 -7.94 0.95
C THR A 42 -2.89 -8.29 0.93
N LYS A 43 -2.48 -9.38 1.60
CA LYS A 43 -1.10 -9.87 1.58
C LYS A 43 -0.68 -10.36 0.19
N GLU A 44 -1.57 -11.02 -0.55
CA GLU A 44 -1.31 -11.42 -1.94
C GLU A 44 -1.10 -10.22 -2.86
N VAL A 45 -1.93 -9.18 -2.74
CA VAL A 45 -1.76 -7.92 -3.47
C VAL A 45 -0.43 -7.27 -3.09
N ALA A 46 -0.19 -7.10 -1.79
CA ALA A 46 1.04 -6.53 -1.24
C ALA A 46 2.31 -7.23 -1.74
N LYS A 47 2.26 -8.55 -1.97
CA LYS A 47 3.40 -9.34 -2.43
C LYS A 47 3.60 -9.31 -3.95
N ASN A 48 2.52 -9.25 -4.73
CA ASN A 48 2.57 -9.63 -6.16
C ASN A 48 2.27 -8.52 -7.17
N ILE A 49 1.83 -7.33 -6.76
CA ILE A 49 1.77 -6.19 -7.67
C ILE A 49 3.15 -5.52 -7.80
N PRO A 50 3.48 -4.85 -8.91
CA PRO A 50 4.74 -4.11 -9.02
C PRO A 50 4.83 -3.03 -7.94
N LEU A 51 6.01 -2.87 -7.33
CA LEU A 51 6.18 -1.96 -6.18
C LEU A 51 5.98 -0.49 -6.61
N GLU A 52 6.28 -0.16 -7.86
CA GLU A 52 6.06 1.19 -8.42
C GLU A 52 4.58 1.59 -8.55
N TYR A 53 3.64 0.66 -8.31
CA TYR A 53 2.21 0.96 -8.26
C TYR A 53 1.64 0.92 -6.85
N LEU A 54 2.48 0.75 -5.82
CA LEU A 54 2.02 0.64 -4.44
C LEU A 54 2.14 1.98 -3.71
N LEU A 55 1.10 2.33 -2.96
CA LEU A 55 1.09 3.44 -2.00
C LEU A 55 0.86 2.88 -0.60
N LEU A 56 1.38 3.60 0.40
CA LEU A 56 1.15 3.29 1.81
C LEU A 56 0.25 4.34 2.44
N GLU A 57 -0.62 3.90 3.33
CA GLU A 57 -1.52 4.76 4.08
C GLU A 57 -1.80 4.15 5.46
N THR A 58 -2.51 4.89 6.30
CA THR A 58 -3.04 4.38 7.58
C THR A 58 -4.56 4.27 7.54
N ASP A 59 -5.24 5.20 6.87
CA ASP A 59 -6.68 5.40 6.98
C ASP A 59 -7.12 5.78 8.41
N ASP A 60 -6.29 6.61 9.05
CA ASP A 60 -6.55 7.18 10.37
C ASP A 60 -7.92 7.87 10.45
N PRO A 61 -8.76 7.62 11.48
CA PRO A 61 -8.49 6.90 12.75
C PRO A 61 -8.77 5.37 12.73
N TYR A 62 -9.04 4.78 11.56
CA TYR A 62 -9.49 3.39 11.42
C TYR A 62 -8.35 2.41 11.13
N LEU A 63 -8.64 1.10 11.25
CA LEU A 63 -7.78 0.03 10.70
C LEU A 63 -6.33 0.01 11.21
N ALA A 64 -6.11 0.32 12.49
CA ALA A 64 -4.78 0.30 13.11
C ALA A 64 -4.02 -1.03 12.83
N PRO A 65 -2.77 -0.96 12.36
CA PRO A 65 -1.96 -2.15 12.08
C PRO A 65 -1.60 -2.90 13.36
N VAL A 66 -1.20 -4.17 13.24
CA VAL A 66 -0.52 -4.91 14.31
C VAL A 66 0.81 -4.20 14.62
N PRO A 67 1.18 -4.00 15.91
CA PRO A 67 0.57 -4.55 17.13
C PRO A 67 -0.56 -3.70 17.77
N PHE A 68 -1.02 -2.64 17.11
CA PHE A 68 -2.05 -1.71 17.63
C PHE A 68 -3.49 -2.06 17.22
N ARG A 69 -3.71 -3.21 16.57
CA ARG A 69 -5.03 -3.63 16.10
C ARG A 69 -6.08 -3.54 17.21
N GLY A 70 -7.20 -2.87 16.92
CA GLY A 70 -8.28 -2.63 17.88
C GLY A 70 -8.14 -1.36 18.71
N LYS A 71 -7.04 -0.62 18.56
CA LYS A 71 -6.86 0.75 19.07
C LYS A 71 -7.14 1.76 17.95
N GLU A 72 -7.22 3.03 18.33
CA GLU A 72 -7.20 4.14 17.37
C GLU A 72 -5.91 4.09 16.54
N ASN A 73 -6.05 4.30 15.24
CA ASN A 73 -4.89 4.38 14.36
C ASN A 73 -4.15 5.71 14.58
N GLN A 74 -2.99 5.86 13.95
CA GLN A 74 -2.25 7.12 13.89
C GLN A 74 -1.46 7.16 12.57
N PRO A 75 -1.25 8.33 11.94
CA PRO A 75 -0.43 8.45 10.73
C PRO A 75 0.97 7.84 10.87
N MET A 76 1.60 7.96 12.05
CA MET A 76 2.93 7.41 12.32
C MET A 76 3.00 5.87 12.25
N TYR A 77 1.86 5.18 12.27
CA TYR A 77 1.81 3.72 12.18
C TYR A 77 1.98 3.20 10.74
N VAL A 78 2.08 4.07 9.74
CA VAL A 78 2.39 3.67 8.35
C VAL A 78 3.68 2.85 8.24
N LYS A 79 4.64 3.05 9.15
CA LYS A 79 5.87 2.25 9.22
C LYS A 79 5.62 0.74 9.36
N TYR A 80 4.58 0.34 10.10
CA TYR A 80 4.23 -1.09 10.27
C TYR A 80 3.64 -1.69 8.99
N VAL A 81 3.01 -0.86 8.15
CA VAL A 81 2.57 -1.26 6.82
C VAL A 81 3.78 -1.53 5.93
N ALA A 82 4.77 -0.62 5.94
CA ALA A 82 6.01 -0.78 5.19
C ALA A 82 6.79 -2.03 5.61
N GLU A 83 6.97 -2.24 6.92
CA GLU A 83 7.65 -3.40 7.50
C GLU A 83 6.99 -4.72 7.07
N GLU A 84 5.66 -4.81 7.15
CA GLU A 84 4.94 -6.03 6.74
C GLU A 84 5.09 -6.29 5.23
N ILE A 85 4.98 -5.26 4.39
CA ILE A 85 5.14 -5.42 2.92
C ILE A 85 6.57 -5.85 2.58
N ALA A 86 7.57 -5.27 3.26
CA ALA A 86 8.97 -5.64 3.12
C ALA A 86 9.19 -7.12 3.46
N ASN A 87 8.64 -7.57 4.60
CA ASN A 87 8.68 -8.97 5.03
C ASN A 87 8.03 -9.92 4.01
N LEU A 88 6.88 -9.55 3.44
CA LEU A 88 6.19 -10.37 2.42
C LEU A 88 6.96 -10.50 1.11
N ARG A 89 7.78 -9.49 0.78
CA ARG A 89 8.56 -9.39 -0.47
C ARG A 89 10.01 -9.85 -0.32
N GLY A 90 10.53 -9.97 0.90
CA GLY A 90 11.95 -10.28 1.14
C GLY A 90 12.89 -9.13 0.78
N ILE A 91 12.43 -7.88 0.95
CA ILE A 91 13.20 -6.64 0.73
C ILE A 91 13.27 -5.83 2.03
N THR A 92 13.92 -4.67 2.00
CA THR A 92 14.04 -3.79 3.17
C THR A 92 12.83 -2.86 3.33
N PRO A 93 12.43 -2.49 4.56
CA PRO A 93 11.41 -1.45 4.78
C PRO A 93 11.78 -0.11 4.13
N GLU A 94 13.07 0.23 4.09
CA GLU A 94 13.60 1.44 3.45
C GLU A 94 13.34 1.45 1.94
N GLU A 95 13.45 0.30 1.28
CA GLU A 95 13.14 0.17 -0.16
C GLU A 95 11.64 0.38 -0.41
N VAL A 96 10.77 -0.22 0.41
CA VAL A 96 9.31 -0.01 0.32
C VAL A 96 8.97 1.47 0.56
N ALA A 97 9.54 2.07 1.60
CA ALA A 97 9.32 3.48 1.93
C ALA A 97 9.79 4.39 0.79
N LYS A 98 11.02 4.19 0.29
CA LYS A 98 11.57 4.98 -0.82
C LYS A 98 10.69 4.89 -2.06
N THR A 99 10.37 3.69 -2.53
CA THR A 99 9.57 3.51 -3.75
C THR A 99 8.15 4.06 -3.57
N SER A 100 7.49 3.80 -2.44
CA SER A 100 6.15 4.33 -2.19
C SER A 100 6.12 5.86 -2.07
N THR A 101 7.16 6.49 -1.51
CA THR A 101 7.32 7.95 -1.51
C THR A 101 7.54 8.50 -2.92
N GLU A 102 8.38 7.86 -3.74
CA GLU A 102 8.57 8.24 -5.14
C GLU A 102 7.25 8.12 -5.93
N ASN A 103 6.45 7.09 -5.67
CA ASN A 103 5.13 6.91 -6.25
C ASN A 103 4.17 8.02 -5.81
N ALA A 104 4.14 8.35 -4.52
CA ALA A 104 3.32 9.44 -3.99
C ALA A 104 3.68 10.79 -4.63
N LYS A 105 4.98 11.09 -4.79
CA LYS A 105 5.46 12.32 -5.46
C LYS A 105 5.00 12.44 -6.91
N LYS A 106 4.88 11.33 -7.64
CA LYS A 106 4.38 11.33 -9.04
C LYS A 106 2.90 11.74 -9.11
N ILE A 107 2.11 11.38 -8.10
CA ILE A 107 0.65 11.61 -8.07
C ILE A 107 0.33 12.95 -7.44
N PHE A 108 0.94 13.23 -6.30
CA PHE A 108 0.69 14.42 -5.48
C PHE A 108 1.78 15.47 -5.75
N LYS A 109 1.56 16.26 -6.81
CA LYS A 109 2.53 17.24 -7.32
C LYS A 109 2.94 18.36 -6.34
N ASN A 110 2.20 18.53 -5.25
CA ASN A 110 2.37 19.63 -4.28
C ASN A 110 2.69 19.13 -2.86
N VAL A 111 3.33 17.97 -2.71
CA VAL A 111 3.69 17.41 -1.40
C VAL A 111 5.21 17.42 -1.23
N GLU A 112 5.69 18.18 -0.24
CA GLU A 112 7.07 18.13 0.25
C GLU A 112 7.15 17.10 1.39
N PHE A 113 8.19 16.28 1.38
CA PHE A 113 8.44 15.19 2.34
C PHE A 113 9.73 15.45 3.10
#